data_AF-B3RT79-F1
#
_entry.id   AF-B3RT79-F1
#
_cell.length_a   1.000
_cell.length_b   1.000
_cell.length_c   1.000
_cell.angle_alpha   90.00
_cell.angle_beta   90.00
_cell.angle_gamma   90.00
#
_symmetry.space_group_name_H-M   'P 1'
#
loop_
_entity.id
_entity.type
_entity.pdbx_description
1 polymer ?
#
loop_
_entity_poly.entity_id
_entity_poly.type
_entity_poly.pdbx_seq_one_letter_code
_entity_poly.pdbx_strand_id
1 'polypeptide(L)'
;FRIASMNSRLVIYCNIFNLGFVWHHNTFLIYNSLKSNSMDRFNAISHVSISTALVFMLLLGMVGYITFTGNTQADILENYCDDDILIIVSRCCYAISMMLTYPIECFVCRNVSTCHFNRVILRVDMAMESIGYFKLVSKF
;
A
#
# COMPACT_ATOMS: atom_id res chain seq x y z
N PHE A 1 26.57 -3.77 25.71
CA PHE A 1 26.71 -3.33 24.31
C PHE A 1 25.92 -4.19 23.30
N ARG A 2 25.98 -5.52 23.35
CA ARG A 2 25.26 -6.42 22.40
C ARG A 2 23.73 -6.46 22.56
N ILE A 3 23.21 -6.21 23.77
CA ILE A 3 21.76 -6.20 24.06
C ILE A 3 21.08 -4.92 23.54
N ALA A 4 21.75 -3.76 23.65
CA ALA A 4 21.24 -2.50 23.12
C ALA A 4 21.15 -2.50 21.58
N SER A 5 22.11 -3.12 20.88
CA SER A 5 22.06 -3.22 19.41
C SER A 5 21.00 -4.20 18.90
N MET A 6 20.60 -5.18 19.72
CA MET A 6 19.53 -6.13 19.40
C MET A 6 18.15 -5.44 19.38
N ASN A 7 17.91 -4.52 20.32
CA ASN A 7 16.71 -3.66 20.30
C ASN A 7 16.67 -2.79 19.04
N SER A 8 17.81 -2.20 18.64
CA SER A 8 17.86 -1.34 17.45
C SER A 8 17.54 -2.09 16.15
N ARG A 9 18.07 -3.31 15.99
CA ARG A 9 17.82 -4.14 14.79
C ARG A 9 16.37 -4.62 14.71
N LEU A 10 15.80 -5.04 15.84
CA LEU A 10 14.37 -5.39 15.93
C LEU A 10 13.47 -4.22 15.53
N VAL A 11 13.80 -3.00 15.97
CA VAL A 11 13.06 -1.79 15.59
C VAL A 11 13.13 -1.55 14.08
N ILE A 12 14.28 -1.75 13.44
CA ILE A 12 14.42 -1.60 11.98
C ILE A 12 13.54 -2.62 11.25
N TYR A 13 13.60 -3.90 11.63
CA TYR A 13 12.76 -4.93 11.00
C TYR A 13 11.26 -4.68 11.21
N CYS A 14 10.86 -4.25 12.40
CA CYS A 14 9.48 -3.88 12.70
C CYS A 14 9.01 -2.70 11.83
N ASN A 15 9.88 -1.70 11.60
CA ASN A 15 9.57 -0.59 10.70
C ASN A 15 9.40 -1.04 9.25
N ILE A 16 10.28 -1.90 8.74
CA ILE A 16 10.17 -2.46 7.38
C ILE A 16 8.87 -3.25 7.23
N PHE A 17 8.53 -4.07 8.22
CA PHE A 17 7.27 -4.79 8.24
C PHE A 17 6.07 -3.84 8.23
N ASN A 18 6.07 -2.82 9.10
CA ASN A 18 5.00 -1.82 9.20
C ASN A 18 4.83 -0.99 7.91
N LEU A 19 5.93 -0.63 7.24
CA LEU A 19 5.88 0.00 5.91
C LEU A 19 5.17 -0.90 4.87
N GLY A 20 5.29 -2.22 5.01
CA GLY A 20 4.53 -3.19 4.22
C GLY A 20 3.02 -3.19 4.50
N PHE A 21 2.55 -2.71 5.65
CA PHE A 21 1.12 -2.54 5.96
C PHE A 21 0.53 -1.29 5.34
N VAL A 22 1.36 -0.35 4.86
CA VAL A 22 0.86 0.90 4.28
C VAL A 22 -0.12 0.59 3.16
N TRP A 23 0.14 -0.44 2.34
CA TRP A 23 -0.68 -0.88 1.20
C TRP A 23 -2.14 -1.28 1.51
N HIS A 24 -2.53 -1.44 2.78
CA HIS A 24 -3.90 -1.82 3.13
C HIS A 24 -4.94 -0.74 2.81
N HIS A 25 -4.57 0.54 2.73
CA HIS A 25 -5.49 1.60 2.29
C HIS A 25 -5.93 1.44 0.83
N ASN A 26 -5.08 0.86 -0.02
CA ASN A 26 -5.34 0.62 -1.43
C ASN A 26 -6.42 -0.44 -1.67
N THR A 27 -6.71 -1.26 -0.66
CA THR A 27 -7.80 -2.25 -0.62
C THR A 27 -9.15 -1.64 -1.02
N PHE A 28 -9.43 -0.39 -0.64
CA PHE A 28 -10.69 0.29 -0.99
C PHE A 28 -10.81 0.54 -2.50
N LEU A 29 -9.72 0.88 -3.19
CA LEU A 29 -9.74 1.06 -4.64
C LEU A 29 -9.96 -0.26 -5.36
N ILE A 30 -9.28 -1.31 -4.90
CA ILE A 30 -9.43 -2.67 -5.44
C ILE A 30 -10.90 -3.07 -5.29
N TYR A 31 -11.48 -2.96 -4.09
CA TYR A 31 -12.88 -3.30 -3.84
C TYR A 31 -13.86 -2.59 -4.78
N ASN A 32 -13.69 -1.28 -4.99
CA ASN A 32 -14.58 -0.50 -5.87
C ASN A 32 -14.36 -0.77 -7.37
N SER A 33 -13.20 -1.29 -7.75
CA SER A 33 -12.91 -1.68 -9.14
C SER A 33 -13.51 -3.04 -9.54
N LEU A 34 -13.92 -3.88 -8.57
CA LEU A 34 -14.56 -5.15 -8.87
C LEU A 34 -15.97 -4.93 -9.43
N LYS A 35 -16.26 -5.54 -10.59
CA LYS A 35 -17.56 -5.46 -11.29
C LYS A 35 -18.76 -6.05 -10.52
N SER A 36 -18.52 -6.84 -9.47
CA SER A 36 -19.54 -7.48 -8.63
C SER A 36 -19.06 -7.48 -7.17
N ASN A 37 -19.56 -6.52 -6.41
CA ASN A 37 -19.02 -6.04 -5.13
C ASN A 37 -19.53 -6.90 -3.94
N SER A 38 -19.45 -8.23 -4.05
CA SER A 38 -19.80 -9.11 -2.93
C SER A 38 -18.60 -9.35 -2.01
N MET A 39 -18.84 -9.26 -0.69
CA MET A 39 -17.82 -9.45 0.33
C MET A 39 -17.18 -10.85 0.27
N ASP A 40 -17.96 -11.89 -0.06
CA ASP A 40 -17.47 -13.27 -0.14
C ASP A 40 -16.42 -13.45 -1.25
N ARG A 41 -16.67 -12.82 -2.42
CA ARG A 41 -15.74 -12.86 -3.56
C ARG A 41 -14.50 -12.03 -3.27
N PHE A 42 -14.68 -10.87 -2.66
CA PHE A 42 -13.57 -10.01 -2.27
C PHE A 42 -12.64 -10.72 -1.28
N ASN A 43 -13.20 -11.44 -0.31
CA ASN A 43 -12.43 -12.22 0.66
C ASN A 43 -11.62 -13.34 -0.02
N ALA A 44 -12.26 -14.11 -0.91
CA ALA A 44 -11.58 -15.17 -1.65
C ALA A 44 -10.43 -14.64 -2.52
N ILE A 45 -10.67 -13.56 -3.28
CA ILE A 45 -9.64 -12.94 -4.13
C ILE A 45 -8.50 -12.37 -3.29
N SER A 46 -8.81 -11.72 -2.17
CA SER A 46 -7.82 -11.16 -1.25
C SER A 46 -6.92 -12.24 -0.67
N HIS A 47 -7.50 -13.35 -0.19
CA HIS A 47 -6.72 -14.47 0.34
C HIS A 47 -5.80 -15.09 -0.72
N VAL A 48 -6.30 -15.35 -1.93
CA VAL A 48 -5.46 -15.91 -3.01
C VAL A 48 -4.34 -14.94 -3.39
N SER A 49 -4.63 -13.65 -3.47
CA SER A 49 -3.63 -12.62 -3.84
C SER A 49 -2.54 -12.48 -2.78
N ILE A 50 -2.91 -12.44 -1.50
CA ILE A 50 -1.95 -12.33 -0.39
C ILE A 50 -1.12 -13.62 -0.29
N SER A 51 -1.74 -14.80 -0.39
CA SER A 51 -1.03 -16.08 -0.32
C SER A 51 -0.03 -16.23 -1.46
N THR A 52 -0.41 -15.86 -2.69
CA THR A 52 0.51 -15.93 -3.84
C THR A 52 1.66 -14.92 -3.69
N ALA A 53 1.37 -13.68 -3.30
CA ALA A 53 2.41 -12.67 -3.04
C ALA A 53 3.39 -13.12 -1.95
N LEU A 54 2.89 -13.73 -0.87
CA LEU A 54 3.71 -14.26 0.22
C LEU A 54 4.65 -15.36 -0.27
N VAL A 55 4.18 -16.28 -1.11
CA VAL A 55 5.03 -17.32 -1.72
C VAL A 55 6.14 -16.69 -2.57
N PHE A 56 5.82 -15.72 -3.42
CA PHE A 56 6.83 -15.04 -4.25
C PHE A 56 7.85 -14.28 -3.39
N MET A 57 7.40 -13.55 -2.37
CA MET A 57 8.29 -12.82 -1.46
C MET A 57 9.22 -13.77 -0.69
N LEU A 58 8.72 -14.92 -0.22
CA LEU A 58 9.56 -15.92 0.44
C LEU A 58 10.56 -16.54 -0.53
N LEU A 59 10.16 -16.88 -1.76
CA LEU A 59 11.06 -17.43 -2.76
C LEU A 59 12.16 -16.43 -3.14
N LEU A 60 11.80 -15.18 -3.46
CA LEU A 60 12.76 -14.12 -3.80
C LEU A 60 13.67 -13.79 -2.61
N GLY A 61 13.13 -13.72 -1.40
CA GLY A 61 13.91 -13.50 -0.18
C GLY A 61 14.89 -14.64 0.11
N MET A 62 14.47 -15.90 -0.05
CA MET A 62 15.34 -17.07 0.12
C MET A 62 16.45 -17.10 -0.94
N VAL A 63 16.12 -16.95 -2.22
CA VAL A 63 17.11 -16.93 -3.30
C VAL A 63 18.08 -15.76 -3.11
N GLY A 64 17.57 -14.56 -2.81
CA GLY A 64 18.39 -13.39 -2.55
C GLY A 64 19.34 -13.57 -1.37
N TYR A 65 18.88 -14.20 -0.28
CA TYR A 65 19.72 -14.50 0.86
C TYR A 65 20.80 -15.55 0.55
N ILE A 66 20.47 -16.61 -0.20
CA ILE A 66 21.43 -17.67 -0.53
C ILE A 66 22.61 -17.11 -1.37
N THR A 67 22.36 -16.14 -2.25
CA THR A 67 23.40 -15.55 -3.12
C THR A 67 24.52 -14.84 -2.35
N PHE A 68 24.20 -14.13 -1.25
CA PHE A 68 25.18 -13.31 -0.51
C PHE A 68 25.40 -13.75 0.94
N THR A 69 24.51 -14.61 1.46
CA THR A 69 24.53 -15.17 2.80
C THR A 69 24.80 -14.10 3.87
N GLY A 70 26.02 -14.05 4.41
CA GLY A 70 26.41 -13.18 5.52
C GLY A 70 26.69 -11.72 5.16
N ASN A 71 26.81 -11.40 3.87
CA ASN A 71 27.17 -10.05 3.39
C ASN A 71 25.98 -9.31 2.73
N THR A 72 24.75 -9.72 3.02
CA THR A 72 23.55 -9.11 2.41
C THR A 72 23.28 -7.71 2.99
N GLN A 73 23.50 -6.66 2.18
CA GLN A 73 23.02 -5.29 2.44
C GLN A 73 21.48 -5.20 2.52
N ALA A 74 20.96 -4.10 3.07
CA ALA A 74 19.51 -3.85 3.17
C ALA A 74 18.85 -3.73 1.79
N ASP A 75 19.54 -3.11 0.83
CA ASP A 75 19.22 -3.22 -0.59
C ASP A 75 20.12 -4.28 -1.23
N ILE A 76 19.52 -5.36 -1.71
CA ILE A 76 20.26 -6.47 -2.32
C ILE A 76 20.94 -6.06 -3.64
N LEU A 77 20.40 -5.05 -4.34
CA LEU A 77 20.94 -4.57 -5.62
C LEU A 77 22.29 -3.85 -5.45
N GLU A 78 22.60 -3.38 -4.25
CA GLU A 78 23.90 -2.78 -3.90
C GLU A 78 25.01 -3.82 -3.73
N ASN A 79 24.67 -5.10 -3.48
CA ASN A 79 25.68 -6.16 -3.36
C ASN A 79 26.25 -6.60 -4.72
N TYR A 80 25.58 -6.26 -5.83
CA TYR A 80 26.01 -6.62 -7.17
C TYR A 80 26.89 -5.53 -7.78
N CYS A 81 27.79 -5.93 -8.69
CA CYS A 81 28.71 -5.02 -9.38
C CYS A 81 27.96 -4.02 -10.28
N ASP A 82 28.44 -2.77 -10.29
CA ASP A 82 27.81 -1.67 -11.03
C ASP A 82 27.95 -1.79 -12.55
N ASP A 83 28.94 -2.54 -13.05
CA ASP A 83 29.21 -2.70 -14.48
C ASP A 83 28.36 -3.80 -15.16
N ASP A 84 27.56 -4.55 -14.39
CA ASP A 84 26.70 -5.58 -14.95
C ASP A 84 25.41 -4.97 -15.52
N ILE A 85 25.23 -5.10 -16.83
CA ILE A 85 24.06 -4.60 -17.58
C ILE A 85 22.76 -5.13 -16.97
N LEU A 86 22.72 -6.39 -16.51
CA LEU A 86 21.51 -6.98 -15.93
C LEU A 86 21.09 -6.25 -14.65
N ILE A 87 22.08 -5.85 -13.84
CA ILE A 87 21.88 -5.16 -12.57
C ILE A 87 21.48 -3.71 -12.80
N ILE A 88 22.10 -3.04 -13.76
CA ILE A 88 21.69 -1.70 -14.18
C ILE A 88 20.22 -1.71 -14.61
N VAL A 89 19.82 -2.66 -15.45
CA VAL A 89 18.42 -2.82 -15.87
C VAL A 89 17.51 -3.07 -14.67
N SER A 90 17.90 -3.95 -13.74
CA SER A 90 17.10 -4.24 -12.54
C SER A 90 16.89 -3.00 -11.66
N ARG A 91 17.93 -2.17 -11.49
CA ARG A 91 17.88 -0.90 -10.75
C ARG A 91 16.96 0.11 -11.45
N CYS A 92 17.03 0.20 -12.78
CA CYS A 92 16.11 1.02 -13.56
C CYS A 92 14.65 0.55 -13.40
N CYS A 93 14.39 -0.75 -13.51
CA CYS A 93 13.04 -1.32 -13.31
C CYS A 93 12.52 -1.07 -11.89
N TYR A 94 13.37 -1.23 -10.88
CA TYR A 94 13.03 -0.92 -9.49
C TYR A 94 12.69 0.57 -9.31
N ALA A 95 13.52 1.47 -9.85
CA ALA A 95 13.27 2.92 -9.81
C ALA A 95 11.97 3.30 -10.52
N ILE A 96 11.69 2.75 -11.70
CA ILE A 96 10.43 2.98 -12.43
C ILE A 96 9.24 2.47 -11.62
N SER A 97 9.34 1.31 -10.98
CA SER A 97 8.27 0.77 -10.12
C SER A 97 7.97 1.70 -8.95
N MET A 98 9.01 2.27 -8.34
CA MET A 98 8.86 3.28 -7.28
C MET A 98 8.24 4.58 -7.80
N MET A 99 8.65 5.05 -8.99
CA MET A 99 8.05 6.22 -9.63
C MET A 99 6.57 6.01 -9.96
N LEU A 100 6.18 4.82 -10.41
CA LEU A 100 4.79 4.46 -10.71
C LEU A 100 3.94 4.25 -9.44
N THR A 101 4.57 3.97 -8.30
CA THR A 101 3.86 3.89 -7.02
C THR A 101 3.33 5.26 -6.59
N TYR A 102 4.11 6.33 -6.78
CA TYR A 102 3.71 7.69 -6.39
C TYR A 102 2.35 8.17 -6.97
N PRO A 103 2.07 8.10 -8.28
CA PRO A 103 0.80 8.54 -8.83
C PRO A 103 -0.39 7.70 -8.35
N ILE A 104 -0.19 6.40 -8.10
CA ILE A 104 -1.24 5.52 -7.56
C ILE A 104 -1.63 5.99 -6.16
N GLU A 105 -0.64 6.27 -5.31
CA GLU A 105 -0.85 6.79 -3.95
C GLU A 105 -1.56 8.14 -3.95
N CYS A 106 -1.22 9.04 -4.87
CA CYS A 106 -1.93 10.31 -5.05
C CYS A 106 -3.40 10.09 -5.43
N PHE A 107 -3.69 9.12 -6.30
CA PHE A 107 -5.05 8.78 -6.69
C PHE A 107 -5.88 8.23 -5.52
N VAL A 108 -5.29 7.38 -4.67
CA VAL A 108 -5.92 6.88 -3.44
C VAL A 108 -6.27 8.05 -2.51
N CYS A 109 -5.29 8.91 -2.22
CA CYS A 109 -5.45 10.08 -1.36
C CYS A 109 -6.56 11.01 -1.86
N ARG A 110 -6.63 11.26 -3.17
CA ARG A 110 -7.68 12.07 -3.79
C ARG A 110 -9.07 11.46 -3.55
N ASN A 111 -9.25 10.17 -3.82
CA ASN A 111 -10.55 9.52 -3.66
C ASN A 111 -11.03 9.49 -2.21
N VAL A 112 -10.12 9.24 -1.26
CA VAL A 112 -10.42 9.27 0.18
C VAL A 112 -10.83 10.68 0.61
N SER A 113 -10.09 11.70 0.16
CA SER A 113 -10.37 13.12 0.50
C SER A 113 -11.73 13.59 -0.03
N THR A 114 -12.06 13.27 -1.28
CA THR A 114 -13.36 13.61 -1.88
C THR A 114 -14.51 12.86 -1.21
N CYS A 115 -14.34 11.57 -0.88
CA CYS A 115 -15.35 10.81 -0.16
C CYS A 115 -15.62 11.39 1.23
N HIS A 116 -14.57 11.79 1.95
CA HIS A 116 -14.70 12.44 3.25
C HIS A 116 -15.48 13.77 3.15
N PHE A 117 -15.10 14.63 2.20
CA PHE A 117 -15.75 15.92 1.99
C PHE A 117 -17.24 15.77 1.63
N ASN A 118 -17.58 14.87 0.70
CA ASN A 118 -18.98 14.62 0.31
C ASN A 118 -19.82 14.08 1.48
N ARG A 119 -19.23 13.24 2.34
CA ARG A 119 -19.92 12.76 3.55
C ARG A 119 -20.21 13.88 4.54
N VAL A 120 -19.35 14.90 4.63
CA VAL A 120 -19.60 16.07 5.49
C VAL A 120 -20.73 16.92 4.91
N ILE A 121 -20.73 17.20 3.61
CA ILE A 121 -21.81 17.96 2.95
C ILE A 121 -23.16 17.26 3.12
N LEU A 122 -23.24 15.95 2.83
CA LEU A 122 -24.49 15.20 3.00
C LEU A 122 -25.01 15.21 4.44
N ARG A 123 -24.12 15.23 5.44
CA ARG A 123 -24.54 15.36 6.85
C ARG A 123 -25.11 16.74 7.16
N VAL A 124 -24.56 17.79 6.55
CA VAL A 124 -25.10 19.16 6.65
C VAL A 124 -26.44 19.26 5.93
N ASP A 125 -26.56 18.71 4.71
CA ASP A 125 -27.82 18.73 3.95
C ASP A 125 -28.94 17.99 4.68
N MET A 126 -28.67 16.78 5.20
CA MET A 126 -29.64 16.04 6.02
C MET A 126 -30.01 16.80 7.31
N ALA A 127 -29.06 17.50 7.93
CA ALA A 127 -29.35 18.33 9.10
C ALA A 127 -30.24 19.53 8.74
N MET A 128 -30.01 20.20 7.61
CA MET A 128 -30.87 21.29 7.13
C MET A 128 -32.28 20.80 6.78
N GLU A 129 -32.40 19.60 6.19
CA GLU A 129 -33.69 18.98 5.88
C GLU A 129 -34.46 18.59 7.16
N SER A 130 -33.76 18.05 8.16
CA SER A 130 -34.31 17.76 9.50
C SER A 130 -34.79 19.01 10.24
N ILE A 131 -34.16 20.16 10.04
CA ILE A 131 -34.57 21.43 10.67
C ILE A 131 -35.72 22.10 9.88
N GLY A 132 -36.14 21.53 8.73
CA GLY A 132 -37.29 22.00 7.96
C GLY A 132 -37.01 23.25 7.11
N TYR A 133 -35.74 23.64 6.94
CA TYR A 133 -35.36 24.83 6.16
C TYR A 133 -35.78 24.71 4.68
N PHE A 134 -35.78 23.50 4.11
CA PHE A 134 -36.19 23.28 2.71
C PHE A 134 -37.69 23.57 2.47
N LYS A 135 -38.55 23.31 3.48
CA LYS A 135 -39.98 23.68 3.42
C LYS A 135 -40.20 25.20 3.54
N LEU A 136 -39.26 25.93 4.12
CA LEU A 136 -39.33 27.38 4.33
C LEU A 136 -38.91 28.18 3.08
N VAL A 137 -37.92 27.69 2.34
CA VAL A 137 -37.46 28.32 1.08
C VAL A 137 -38.41 28.05 -0.08
N SER A 138 -39.07 26.89 -0.18
CA SER A 138 -40.08 26.65 -1.23
C SER A 138 -41.40 27.43 -1.02
N LYS A 139 -41.54 28.11 0.11
CA LYS A 139 -42.70 28.92 0.48
C LYS A 139 -42.50 30.42 0.25
N PHE A 140 -41.31 30.84 -0.20
CA PHE A 140 -40.98 32.17 -0.71
C PHE A 140 -40.71 32.07 -2.22
#